data_AF-A0A959VTI0-F1
#
_entry.id   AF-A0A959VTI0-F1
#
_cell.length_a   1.000
_cell.length_b   1.000
_cell.length_c   1.000
_cell.angle_alpha   90.00
_cell.angle_beta   90.00
_cell.angle_gamma   90.00
#
_symmetry.space_group_name_H-M   'P 1'
#
loop_
_entity.id
_entity.type
_entity.pdbx_description
1 polymer ?
#
loop_
_entity_poly.entity_id
_entity_poly.type
_entity_poly.pdbx_seq_one_letter_code
_entity_poly.pdbx_strand_id
1 'polypeptide(L)'
;VWFGEPIPYLRGVPDPWDEVSPYHRWTYSYSPARMNSLLGSYVSGRLKAVKITKYGVSKRVIWARLYGTRGVTKIRGDSLQYALGLPDRLIFSIFKR
;
A
#
# COMPACT_ATOMS: atom_id res chain seq x y z
N VAL A 1 2.05 -5.86 -11.93
CA VAL A 1 1.53 -6.44 -10.67
C VAL A 1 2.42 -7.59 -10.24
N TRP A 2 2.68 -8.55 -11.13
CA TRP A 2 3.45 -9.77 -10.85
C TRP A 2 4.95 -9.69 -11.18
N PHE A 3 5.45 -8.52 -11.60
CA PHE A 3 6.87 -8.28 -11.97
C PHE A 3 7.43 -9.21 -13.05
N GLY A 4 6.57 -9.86 -13.84
CA GLY A 4 6.92 -10.63 -15.02
C GLY A 4 6.57 -9.92 -16.32
N GLU A 5 6.77 -10.62 -17.44
CA GLU A 5 6.44 -10.14 -18.77
C GLU A 5 4.93 -9.91 -18.95
N PRO A 6 4.53 -8.96 -19.80
CA PRO A 6 3.13 -8.74 -20.12
C PRO A 6 2.50 -9.98 -20.73
N ILE A 7 1.47 -10.52 -20.07
CA ILE A 7 0.66 -11.61 -20.62
C ILE A 7 -0.43 -11.00 -21.51
N PRO A 8 -0.54 -11.38 -22.81
CA PRO A 8 -1.36 -10.67 -23.79
C PRO A 8 -2.82 -10.44 -23.39
N TYR A 9 -3.42 -11.40 -22.69
CA TYR A 9 -4.83 -11.37 -22.26
C TYR A 9 -5.04 -10.77 -20.86
N LEU A 10 -3.99 -10.47 -20.10
CA LEU A 10 -4.08 -9.83 -18.79
C LEU A 10 -3.88 -8.31 -18.91
N ARG A 11 -4.84 -7.66 -19.57
CA ARG A 11 -4.86 -6.20 -19.76
C ARG A 11 -5.79 -5.54 -18.74
N GLY A 12 -5.43 -4.33 -18.32
CA GLY A 12 -6.34 -3.51 -17.52
C GLY A 12 -7.46 -2.98 -18.42
N VAL A 13 -8.71 -3.18 -18.00
CA VAL A 13 -9.92 -2.69 -18.69
C VAL A 13 -10.81 -1.95 -17.68
N PRO A 14 -11.67 -1.03 -18.13
CA PRO A 14 -12.70 -0.44 -17.28
C PRO A 14 -13.63 -1.51 -16.70
N ASP A 15 -13.99 -1.38 -15.43
CA ASP A 15 -14.98 -2.21 -14.74
C ASP A 15 -16.01 -1.29 -14.06
N PRO A 16 -17.12 -0.95 -14.75
CA PRO A 16 -18.12 -0.03 -14.22
C PRO A 16 -18.95 -0.61 -13.07
N TRP A 17 -18.85 -1.91 -12.82
CA TRP A 17 -19.65 -2.58 -11.78
C TRP A 17 -18.91 -2.69 -10.44
N ASP A 18 -17.61 -2.39 -10.38
CA ASP A 18 -16.87 -2.38 -9.12
C ASP A 18 -17.40 -1.32 -8.15
N GLU A 19 -17.98 -0.23 -8.67
CA GLU A 19 -18.46 0.92 -7.88
C GLU A 19 -19.57 0.56 -6.88
N VAL A 20 -20.37 -0.47 -7.18
CA VAL A 20 -21.47 -0.92 -6.29
C VAL A 20 -21.00 -1.88 -5.20
N SER A 21 -19.75 -2.33 -5.24
CA SER A 21 -19.21 -3.23 -4.24
C SER A 21 -19.06 -2.54 -2.88
N PRO A 22 -19.46 -3.17 -1.77
CA PRO A 22 -19.18 -2.62 -0.44
C PRO A 22 -17.67 -2.57 -0.13
N TYR A 23 -16.85 -3.27 -0.93
CA TYR A 23 -15.39 -3.23 -0.83
C TYR A 23 -14.74 -2.25 -1.81
N HIS A 24 -15.51 -1.51 -2.62
CA HIS A 24 -15.00 -0.50 -3.55
C HIS A 24 -14.21 0.60 -2.82
N ARG A 25 -14.69 0.99 -1.64
CA ARG A 25 -14.02 1.95 -0.75
C ARG A 25 -13.90 1.37 0.64
N TRP A 26 -12.73 1.55 1.22
CA TRP A 26 -12.41 1.04 2.55
C TRP A 26 -11.51 2.02 3.29
N THR A 27 -11.52 1.95 4.62
CA THR A 27 -10.66 2.76 5.49
C THR A 27 -10.26 1.92 6.68
N TYR A 28 -8.97 1.95 7.02
CA TYR A 28 -8.41 1.28 8.18
C TYR A 28 -7.71 2.30 9.07
N SER A 29 -7.88 2.15 10.38
CA SER A 29 -7.25 3.00 11.38
C SER A 29 -6.39 2.16 12.31
N TYR A 30 -5.20 2.64 12.62
CA TYR A 30 -4.26 1.99 13.51
C TYR A 30 -3.79 2.99 14.56
N SER A 31 -3.57 2.51 15.78
CA SER A 31 -2.80 3.30 16.74
C SER A 31 -1.34 3.43 16.25
N PRO A 32 -0.61 4.49 16.64
CA PRO A 32 0.81 4.63 16.29
C PRO A 32 1.65 3.42 16.71
N ALA A 33 1.36 2.83 17.88
CA ALA A 33 2.04 1.64 18.37
C ALA A 33 1.75 0.42 17.49
N ARG A 34 0.49 0.21 17.09
CA ARG A 34 0.11 -0.89 16.20
C ARG A 34 0.76 -0.74 14.83
N MET A 35 0.73 0.46 14.25
CA MET A 35 1.33 0.70 12.94
C MET A 35 2.86 0.52 12.96
N ASN A 36 3.52 0.93 14.04
CA ASN A 36 4.94 0.67 14.24
C ASN A 36 5.26 -0.82 14.39
N SER A 37 4.40 -1.58 15.08
CA SER A 37 4.56 -3.04 15.22
C SER A 37 4.38 -3.76 13.89
N LEU A 38 3.31 -3.44 13.14
CA LEU A 38 3.01 -4.06 11.84
C LEU A 38 4.11 -3.81 10.79
N LEU A 39 4.69 -2.61 10.78
CA LEU A 39 5.73 -2.23 9.82
C LEU A 39 7.15 -2.38 10.38
N GLY A 40 7.29 -2.95 11.59
CA GLY A 40 8.54 -2.96 12.35
C GLY A 40 9.71 -3.63 11.62
N SER A 41 9.45 -4.75 10.94
CA SER A 41 10.46 -5.48 10.15
C SER A 41 10.91 -4.74 8.88
N TYR A 42 10.16 -3.71 8.47
CA TYR A 42 10.44 -2.94 7.24
C TYR A 42 11.03 -1.56 7.52
N VAL A 43 10.88 -1.02 8.75
CA VAL A 43 11.27 0.35 9.08
C VAL A 43 12.61 0.41 9.82
N SER A 44 13.44 1.40 9.48
CA SER A 44 14.67 1.66 10.23
C SER A 44 14.37 2.46 11.51
N GLY A 45 14.25 1.78 12.65
CA GLY A 45 13.90 2.38 13.95
C GLY A 45 12.39 2.42 14.20
N ARG A 46 11.86 3.57 14.64
CA ARG A 46 10.42 3.75 14.87
C ARG A 46 9.77 4.50 13.72
N LEU A 47 8.61 4.07 13.27
CA LEU A 47 7.84 4.68 12.19
C LEU A 47 7.44 6.11 12.55
N LYS A 48 7.77 7.05 11.66
CA LYS A 48 7.33 8.45 11.70
C LYS A 48 6.28 8.74 10.63
N ALA A 49 6.49 8.25 9.41
CA ALA A 49 5.58 8.49 8.29
C ALA A 49 5.71 7.39 7.22
N VAL A 50 4.64 7.23 6.44
CA VAL A 50 4.60 6.42 5.23
C VAL A 50 4.29 7.33 4.05
N LYS A 51 5.08 7.26 2.98
CA LYS A 51 4.82 8.03 1.76
C LYS A 51 4.78 7.10 0.56
N ILE A 52 3.66 7.09 -0.16
CA ILE A 52 3.58 6.39 -1.44
C ILE A 52 4.45 7.13 -2.46
N THR A 53 5.25 6.38 -3.22
CA THR A 53 6.24 6.94 -4.16
C THR A 53 6.01 6.52 -5.60
N LYS A 54 5.28 5.42 -5.84
CA LYS A 54 4.94 4.97 -7.19
C LYS A 54 3.62 4.24 -7.21
N TYR A 55 2.76 4.62 -8.15
CA TYR A 55 1.54 3.90 -8.51
C TYR A 55 1.73 3.17 -9.85
N GLY A 56 0.96 2.11 -10.05
CA GLY A 56 0.73 1.52 -11.36
C GLY A 56 -0.40 2.22 -12.12
N VAL A 57 -0.70 1.73 -13.32
CA VAL A 57 -1.74 2.29 -14.20
C VAL A 57 -3.11 2.34 -13.51
N SER A 58 -3.49 1.27 -12.81
CA SER A 58 -4.75 1.17 -12.05
C SER A 58 -4.69 1.83 -10.66
N LYS A 59 -3.77 2.79 -10.43
CA LYS A 59 -3.52 3.44 -9.13
C LYS A 59 -3.14 2.53 -7.95
N ARG A 60 -2.84 1.25 -8.19
CA ARG A 60 -2.31 0.35 -7.15
C ARG A 60 -0.87 0.72 -6.79
N VAL A 61 -0.57 0.80 -5.50
CA VAL A 61 0.78 1.12 -5.00
C VAL A 61 1.79 0.08 -5.46
N ILE A 62 2.86 0.52 -6.11
CA ILE A 62 4.03 -0.30 -6.44
C ILE A 62 5.11 -0.12 -5.37
N TRP A 63 5.37 1.12 -4.97
CA TRP A 63 6.41 1.44 -3.99
C TRP A 63 5.99 2.54 -3.03
N ALA A 64 6.39 2.40 -1.78
CA ALA A 64 6.33 3.42 -0.74
C ALA A 64 7.69 3.54 -0.03
N ARG A 65 7.85 4.65 0.69
CA ARG A 65 8.95 4.89 1.62
C ARG A 65 8.43 4.92 3.05
N LEU A 66 9.15 4.24 3.94
CA LEU A 66 8.91 4.29 5.38
C LEU A 66 9.98 5.18 6.00
N TYR A 67 9.53 6.28 6.59
CA TYR A 67 10.40 7.21 7.30
C TYR A 67 10.47 6.74 8.75
N GLY A 68 11.62 6.20 9.14
CA GLY A 68 11.91 5.77 10.49
C GLY A 68 12.73 6.79 11.26
N THR A 69 12.88 6.59 12.57
CA THR A 69 13.75 7.42 13.42
C THR A 69 15.23 7.29 13.06
N ARG A 70 15.65 6.18 12.44
CA ARG A 70 17.06 5.90 12.12
C ARG A 70 17.35 5.89 10.61
N GLY A 71 16.39 6.28 9.78
CA GLY A 71 16.59 6.34 8.33
C GLY A 71 15.31 6.12 7.54
N VAL A 72 15.46 6.03 6.21
CA VAL A 72 14.34 5.81 5.29
C VAL A 72 14.55 4.48 4.57
N THR A 73 13.53 3.63 4.59
CA THR A 73 13.53 2.35 3.87
C THR A 73 12.48 2.37 2.76
N LYS A 74 12.68 1.51 1.76
CA LYS A 74 11.75 1.33 0.64
C LYS A 74 10.96 0.04 0.86
N ILE A 75 9.64 0.11 0.71
CA ILE A 75 8.75 -1.06 0.83
C ILE A 75 7.91 -1.21 -0.44
N ARG A 76 7.74 -2.47 -0.89
CA ARG A 76 6.84 -2.79 -2.01
C ARG A 76 5.38 -2.66 -1.57
N GLY A 77 4.51 -2.36 -2.52
CA GLY A 77 3.07 -2.23 -2.23
C GLY A 77 2.43 -3.50 -1.70
N ASP A 78 2.86 -4.69 -2.15
CA ASP A 78 2.36 -5.99 -1.68
C ASP A 78 2.80 -6.28 -0.25
N SER A 79 4.08 -6.04 0.08
CA SER A 79 4.54 -6.14 1.47
C SER A 79 3.80 -5.15 2.39
N LEU A 80 3.55 -3.92 1.93
CA LEU A 80 2.79 -2.92 2.68
C LEU A 80 1.34 -3.35 2.93
N GLN A 81 0.66 -3.82 1.89
CA GLN A 81 -0.73 -4.29 1.98
C GLN A 81 -0.85 -5.49 2.91
N TYR A 82 0.04 -6.48 2.76
CA TYR A 82 0.06 -7.66 3.61
C TYR A 82 0.33 -7.30 5.09
N ALA A 83 1.36 -6.49 5.35
CA ALA A 83 1.72 -6.08 6.71
C ALA A 83 0.59 -5.31 7.41
N LEU A 84 -0.19 -4.52 6.66
CA LEU A 84 -1.30 -3.75 7.22
C LEU A 84 -2.63 -4.54 7.23
N GLY A 85 -2.72 -5.68 6.56
CA GLY A 85 -3.97 -6.44 6.43
C GLY A 85 -5.03 -5.71 5.60
N LEU A 86 -4.60 -4.96 4.59
CA LEU A 86 -5.51 -4.22 3.70
C LEU A 86 -6.06 -5.13 2.60
N PRO A 87 -7.27 -4.87 2.06
CA PRO A 87 -7.86 -5.72 1.04
C PRO A 87 -7.17 -5.60 -0.33
N ASP A 88 -6.63 -4.42 -0.68
CA ASP A 88 -5.89 -4.19 -1.92
C ASP A 88 -4.75 -3.18 -1.66
N ARG A 89 -3.84 -3.07 -2.62
CA ARG A 89 -2.84 -2.01 -2.77
C ARG A 89 -3.43 -0.73 -3.36
N LEU A 90 -4.74 -0.65 -3.58
CA LEU A 90 -5.44 0.55 -4.04
C LEU A 90 -5.58 1.57 -2.89
N ILE A 91 -4.45 2.07 -2.41
CA ILE A 91 -4.36 3.02 -1.30
C ILE A 91 -4.30 4.42 -1.90
N PHE A 92 -5.35 5.22 -1.68
CA PHE A 92 -5.40 6.60 -2.18
C PHE A 92 -4.61 7.58 -1.31
N SER A 93 -4.63 7.38 0.01
CA SER A 93 -3.95 8.25 0.97
C SER A 93 -3.60 7.50 2.25
N ILE A 94 -2.59 8.01 2.94
CA ILE A 94 -2.21 7.61 4.31
C ILE A 94 -1.92 8.91 5.05
N PHE A 95 -2.62 9.15 6.16
CA PHE A 95 -2.45 10.35 6.95
C PHE A 95 -2.49 9.99 8.44
N LYS A 96 -1.82 10.81 9.24
CA LYS A 96 -1.89 10.76 10.69
C LYS A 96 -3.06 11.66 11.12
N ARG A 97 -3.98 11.12 11.91
CA ARG A 97 -4.98 11.94 12.61
C ARG A 97 -4.32 12.73 13.73
#